data_AF-A0A2K0UKL6-F1
#
_entry.id   AF-A0A2K0UKL6-F1
#
_cell.length_a   1.000
_cell.length_b   1.000
_cell.length_c   1.000
_cell.angle_alpha   90.00
_cell.angle_beta   90.00
_cell.angle_gamma   90.00
#
_symmetry.space_group_name_H-M   'P 1'
#
loop_
_entity.id
_entity.type
_entity.pdbx_description
1 polymer ?
#
loop_
_entity_poly.entity_id
_entity_poly.type
_entity_poly.pdbx_seq_one_letter_code
_entity_poly.pdbx_strand_id
1 'polypeptide(L)'
;MTVTKPSSAFLTFFSSGHANFLALFLTTPISTVLLYWSINNVLFSGSFHDFIESNRPSVQFAVQLIANLLSLCQVLVICRVINYGVRRHLAAGSMELDTLRAWINAMEPRIDLGLPIRFLLPLSAFVALTMILSALWAAALTPVQLWKDVDQTVAIPSWGNFTLVKEYPSEIGREGATIQNLKGRFSYSVGNQLLGSLLASASSATTIDGSPRVHQKMDRSKLTYIGRSYGIGSSAGLADDDILSNKLAIGYAFQEVGYKADTNCIYNTSSEFSLSPTVVDLVYAASGPLPDSDNGPEYSDYIGHDMDRIVSIGVSHFANESADEYPLRKYLAFAAGSNYKFLDKIQCETDFVPTRFNVTVDLQGQNITVKATNDTTVKDINPSRRLKGTVLRQFELIANDETNLYISTVGTAFNASITDFRTYADSQGHSHNWTETKIILAAVENSITAMTDDMLGAYAASQLMVGNLTQSTRATLRVTAMAVGEMKYSIAVFVVNIVVILLFLIEIIRTSGWKDLPDFDVADVRHLIIAASEGGMELGNIAFGQRRDIGDVSIRYATSRSGRFAIVADTKTEDTALIEHVRVLAPRKPSIIEVENMI
;
A
#
# COMPACT_ATOMS: atom_id res chain seq x y z
N MET A 1 33.35 -47.32 -38.93
CA MET A 1 32.47 -46.41 -38.15
C MET A 1 32.46 -45.07 -38.86
N THR A 2 31.57 -44.91 -39.83
CA THR A 2 31.43 -43.69 -40.63
C THR A 2 30.63 -42.68 -39.81
N VAL A 3 31.30 -41.61 -39.39
CA VAL A 3 30.66 -40.48 -38.71
C VAL A 3 29.78 -39.77 -39.72
N THR A 4 28.47 -39.93 -39.59
CA THR A 4 27.46 -39.19 -40.33
C THR A 4 27.48 -37.73 -39.86
N LYS A 5 27.76 -36.84 -40.80
CA LYS A 5 27.69 -35.39 -40.66
C LYS A 5 26.26 -35.03 -40.17
N PRO A 6 26.07 -34.31 -39.05
CA PRO A 6 24.74 -33.93 -38.61
C PRO A 6 24.12 -33.02 -39.68
N SER A 7 22.95 -33.42 -40.19
CA SER A 7 22.18 -32.67 -41.16
C SER A 7 21.85 -31.29 -40.59
N SER A 8 22.43 -30.27 -41.19
CA SER A 8 22.23 -28.85 -40.87
C SER A 8 20.87 -28.34 -41.32
N ALA A 9 19.78 -29.08 -41.03
CA ALA A 9 18.40 -28.66 -41.30
C ALA A 9 18.01 -27.46 -40.43
N PHE A 10 18.56 -27.38 -39.21
CA PHE A 10 18.42 -26.22 -38.34
C PHE A 10 19.05 -25.00 -39.04
N LEU A 11 20.37 -24.97 -39.25
CA LEU A 11 21.08 -23.84 -39.88
C LEU A 11 20.61 -23.43 -41.29
N THR A 12 20.08 -24.36 -42.10
CA THR A 12 19.50 -24.01 -43.41
C THR A 12 18.14 -23.32 -43.31
N PHE A 13 17.33 -23.61 -42.28
CA PHE A 13 16.13 -22.83 -41.94
C PHE A 13 16.47 -21.39 -41.51
N PHE A 14 17.65 -21.17 -40.91
CA PHE A 14 18.11 -19.84 -40.46
C PHE A 14 18.66 -18.95 -41.60
N SER A 15 18.99 -19.49 -42.78
CA SER A 15 19.55 -18.69 -43.89
C SER A 15 18.52 -18.26 -44.94
N SER A 16 17.25 -18.67 -44.83
CA SER A 16 16.21 -18.41 -45.85
C SER A 16 14.98 -17.72 -45.25
N GLY A 17 14.85 -16.39 -45.35
CA GLY A 17 13.58 -15.66 -45.22
C GLY A 17 12.72 -15.81 -43.95
N HIS A 18 13.10 -16.66 -42.98
CA HIS A 18 12.34 -17.07 -41.80
C HIS A 18 12.90 -16.50 -40.49
N ALA A 19 13.96 -15.67 -40.57
CA ALA A 19 14.63 -15.08 -39.41
C ALA A 19 13.70 -14.25 -38.49
N ASN A 20 12.62 -13.69 -39.02
CA ASN A 20 11.64 -12.93 -38.24
C ASN A 20 10.90 -13.80 -37.21
N PHE A 21 10.79 -15.12 -37.43
CA PHE A 21 10.20 -16.03 -36.44
C PHE A 21 11.10 -16.28 -35.24
N LEU A 22 12.39 -15.92 -35.34
CA LEU A 22 13.31 -15.96 -34.20
C LEU A 22 12.96 -14.95 -33.11
N ALA A 23 12.18 -13.93 -33.46
CA ALA A 23 11.61 -12.99 -32.52
C ALA A 23 10.76 -13.69 -31.42
N LEU A 24 10.11 -14.83 -31.74
CA LEU A 24 9.36 -15.61 -30.76
C LEU A 24 10.26 -16.29 -29.70
N PHE A 25 11.51 -16.59 -30.03
CA PHE A 25 12.48 -17.11 -29.05
C PHE A 25 12.87 -16.05 -28.03
N LEU A 26 12.68 -14.76 -28.31
CA LEU A 26 12.90 -13.69 -27.34
C LEU A 26 11.68 -13.46 -26.46
N THR A 27 10.48 -13.37 -27.05
CA THR A 27 9.26 -13.02 -26.31
C THR A 27 8.72 -14.16 -25.44
N THR A 28 8.95 -15.41 -25.83
CA THR A 28 8.42 -16.60 -25.12
C THR A 28 9.11 -16.85 -23.78
N PRO A 29 10.45 -16.84 -23.66
CA PRO A 29 11.11 -16.98 -22.36
C PRO A 29 10.76 -15.85 -21.42
N ILE A 30 10.74 -14.60 -21.90
CA ILE A 30 10.46 -13.42 -21.07
C ILE A 30 9.03 -13.47 -20.54
N SER A 31 8.03 -13.73 -21.38
CA SER A 31 6.64 -13.87 -20.93
C SER A 31 6.44 -15.03 -19.96
N THR A 32 7.16 -16.14 -20.15
CA THR A 32 7.10 -17.30 -19.25
C THR A 32 7.74 -17.00 -17.89
N VAL A 33 8.88 -16.30 -17.88
CA VAL A 33 9.57 -15.87 -16.65
C VAL A 33 8.71 -14.88 -15.86
N LEU A 34 8.09 -13.90 -16.53
CA LEU A 34 7.18 -12.94 -15.89
C LEU A 34 5.98 -13.65 -15.26
N LEU A 35 5.39 -14.62 -15.97
CA LEU A 35 4.30 -15.42 -15.42
C LEU A 35 4.76 -16.26 -14.23
N TYR A 36 5.93 -16.90 -14.32
CA TYR A 36 6.51 -17.69 -13.24
C TYR A 36 6.77 -16.85 -11.98
N TRP A 37 7.34 -15.65 -12.14
CA TRP A 37 7.56 -14.73 -11.02
C TRP A 37 6.24 -14.25 -10.41
N SER A 38 5.25 -13.97 -11.25
CA SER A 38 3.94 -13.54 -10.79
C SER A 38 3.18 -14.64 -10.04
N ILE A 39 3.24 -15.89 -10.50
CA ILE A 39 2.54 -17.02 -9.84
C ILE A 39 3.19 -17.34 -8.49
N ASN A 40 4.53 -17.26 -8.41
CA ASN A 40 5.26 -17.57 -7.17
C ASN A 40 5.36 -16.38 -6.21
N ASN A 41 4.69 -15.25 -6.50
CA ASN A 41 4.78 -14.02 -5.70
C ASN A 41 6.23 -13.64 -5.37
N VAL A 42 7.11 -13.68 -6.38
CA VAL A 42 8.52 -13.32 -6.18
C VAL A 42 8.62 -11.83 -5.90
N LEU A 43 9.08 -11.50 -4.70
CA LEU A 43 9.28 -10.14 -4.24
C LEU A 43 10.77 -9.85 -4.13
N PHE A 44 11.19 -8.72 -4.70
CA PHE A 44 12.55 -8.22 -4.63
C PHE A 44 12.62 -7.08 -3.60
N SER A 45 13.54 -7.18 -2.64
CA SER A 45 13.78 -6.17 -1.60
C SER A 45 15.27 -5.84 -1.51
N GLY A 46 15.63 -4.73 -0.86
CA GLY A 46 17.03 -4.31 -0.67
C GLY A 46 17.61 -3.60 -1.90
N SER A 47 18.77 -4.04 -2.38
CA SER A 47 19.54 -3.33 -3.42
C SER A 47 18.77 -3.08 -4.73
N PHE A 48 17.90 -4.01 -5.12
CA PHE A 48 17.05 -3.85 -6.31
C PHE A 48 15.99 -2.75 -6.11
N HIS A 49 15.40 -2.69 -4.91
CA HIS A 49 14.44 -1.64 -4.55
C HIS A 49 15.13 -0.26 -4.56
N ASP A 50 16.29 -0.16 -3.91
CA ASP A 50 17.05 1.09 -3.82
C ASP A 50 17.50 1.58 -5.21
N PHE A 51 17.88 0.66 -6.09
CA PHE A 51 18.23 0.98 -7.48
C PHE A 51 17.03 1.57 -8.25
N ILE A 52 15.85 0.93 -8.16
CA ILE A 52 14.64 1.41 -8.83
C ILE A 52 14.19 2.75 -8.27
N GLU A 53 14.21 2.89 -6.95
CA GLU A 53 13.77 4.12 -6.30
C GLU A 53 14.68 5.32 -6.61
N SER A 54 16.00 5.11 -6.62
CA SER A 54 16.96 6.17 -6.98
C SER A 54 16.93 6.54 -8.47
N ASN A 55 16.54 5.60 -9.35
CA ASN A 55 16.56 5.78 -10.80
C ASN A 55 15.18 5.63 -11.46
N ARG A 56 14.10 6.03 -10.76
CA ARG A 56 12.71 5.84 -11.24
C ARG A 56 12.51 6.27 -12.72
N PRO A 57 12.97 7.46 -13.17
CA PRO A 57 12.79 7.87 -14.56
C PRO A 57 13.55 6.98 -15.56
N SER A 58 14.78 6.60 -15.23
CA SER A 58 15.63 5.77 -16.09
C SER A 58 15.07 4.35 -16.23
N VAL A 59 14.58 3.78 -15.13
CA VAL A 59 13.94 2.46 -15.13
C VAL A 59 12.66 2.49 -15.96
N GLN A 60 11.82 3.52 -15.79
CA GLN A 60 10.60 3.67 -16.59
C GLN A 60 10.91 3.79 -18.09
N PHE A 61 11.93 4.57 -18.45
CA PHE A 61 12.38 4.68 -19.84
C PHE A 61 12.89 3.35 -20.40
N ALA A 62 13.70 2.61 -19.63
CA ALA A 62 14.21 1.30 -20.03
C ALA A 62 13.07 0.28 -20.21
N VAL A 63 12.09 0.27 -19.29
CA VAL A 63 10.87 -0.57 -19.39
C VAL A 63 10.12 -0.27 -20.68
N GLN A 64 9.91 1.01 -21.00
CA GLN A 64 9.19 1.40 -22.22
C GLN A 64 9.97 0.99 -23.49
N LEU A 65 11.29 1.14 -23.49
CA LEU A 65 12.14 0.74 -24.62
C LEU A 65 12.07 -0.77 -24.86
N ILE A 66 12.21 -1.58 -23.80
CA ILE A 66 12.13 -3.04 -23.87
C ILE A 66 10.72 -3.48 -24.29
N ALA A 67 9.68 -2.87 -23.72
CA ALA A 67 8.30 -3.19 -24.08
C ALA A 67 7.99 -2.92 -25.57
N ASN A 68 8.44 -1.78 -26.09
CA ASN A 68 8.32 -1.46 -27.52
C ASN A 68 9.06 -2.48 -28.39
N LEU A 69 10.27 -2.90 -27.99
CA LEU A 69 11.05 -3.90 -28.73
C LEU A 69 10.36 -5.27 -28.75
N LEU A 70 9.86 -5.74 -27.61
CA LEU A 70 9.17 -7.04 -27.50
C LEU A 70 7.84 -7.04 -28.25
N SER A 71 7.10 -5.92 -28.20
CA SER A 71 5.91 -5.74 -29.03
C SER A 71 6.24 -5.76 -30.52
N LEU A 72 7.28 -5.05 -30.94
CA LEU A 72 7.74 -5.04 -32.32
C LEU A 72 8.09 -6.45 -32.81
N CYS A 73 8.77 -7.25 -31.98
CA CYS A 73 9.06 -8.66 -32.26
C CYS A 73 7.78 -9.47 -32.57
N GLN A 74 6.71 -9.30 -31.78
CA GLN A 74 5.43 -9.99 -32.02
C GLN A 74 4.73 -9.48 -33.28
N VAL A 75 4.74 -8.17 -33.51
CA VAL A 75 4.15 -7.55 -34.70
C VAL A 75 4.84 -8.03 -35.97
N LEU A 76 6.18 -8.11 -35.99
CA LEU A 76 6.95 -8.62 -37.14
C LEU A 76 6.57 -10.06 -37.50
N VAL A 77 6.31 -10.91 -36.50
CA VAL A 77 5.85 -12.28 -36.71
C VAL A 77 4.47 -12.28 -37.35
N ILE A 78 3.52 -11.51 -36.82
CA ILE A 78 2.15 -11.40 -37.37
C ILE A 78 2.20 -10.89 -38.82
N CYS A 79 2.94 -9.81 -39.07
CA CYS A 79 3.12 -9.26 -40.41
C CYS A 79 3.74 -10.28 -41.39
N ARG A 80 4.68 -11.10 -40.93
CA ARG A 80 5.28 -12.15 -41.77
C ARG A 80 4.31 -13.29 -42.06
N VAL A 81 3.49 -13.68 -41.08
CA VAL A 81 2.41 -14.66 -41.27
C VAL A 81 1.41 -14.15 -42.31
N ILE A 82 1.01 -12.88 -42.23
CA ILE A 82 0.14 -12.24 -43.22
C ILE A 82 0.79 -12.25 -44.61
N ASN A 83 2.07 -11.86 -44.72
CA ASN A 83 2.80 -11.87 -45.99
C ASN A 83 2.76 -13.27 -46.64
N TYR A 84 3.08 -14.33 -45.89
CA TYR A 84 3.04 -15.70 -46.41
C TYR A 84 1.62 -16.16 -46.78
N GLY A 85 0.60 -15.76 -46.02
CA GLY A 85 -0.79 -16.03 -46.36
C GLY A 85 -1.18 -15.40 -47.71
N VAL A 86 -0.81 -14.14 -47.93
CA VAL A 86 -1.14 -13.37 -49.14
C VAL A 86 -0.39 -13.89 -50.36
N ARG A 87 0.91 -14.22 -50.23
CA ARG A 87 1.68 -14.84 -51.33
C ARG A 87 1.04 -16.13 -51.83
N ARG A 88 0.61 -16.98 -50.89
CA ARG A 88 -0.06 -18.24 -51.23
C ARG A 88 -1.41 -17.99 -51.89
N HIS A 89 -2.17 -17.01 -51.41
CA HIS A 89 -3.46 -16.66 -52.01
C HIS A 89 -3.28 -16.15 -53.44
N LEU A 90 -2.31 -15.26 -53.67
CA LEU A 90 -1.98 -14.71 -54.99
C LEU A 90 -1.46 -15.78 -55.96
N ALA A 91 -0.80 -16.83 -55.45
CA ALA A 91 -0.37 -17.97 -56.24
C ALA A 91 -1.51 -18.92 -56.63
N ALA A 92 -2.57 -18.99 -55.82
CA ALA A 92 -3.70 -19.91 -56.03
C ALA A 92 -4.89 -19.25 -56.76
N GLY A 93 -4.98 -17.93 -56.79
CA GLY A 93 -6.09 -17.19 -57.41
C GLY A 93 -5.73 -15.74 -57.73
N SER A 94 -6.70 -15.01 -58.30
CA SER A 94 -6.58 -13.58 -58.58
C SER A 94 -7.06 -12.73 -57.41
N MET A 95 -6.53 -11.52 -57.28
CA MET A 95 -6.88 -10.57 -56.23
C MET A 95 -6.99 -9.15 -56.78
N GLU A 96 -7.99 -8.40 -56.33
CA GLU A 96 -8.17 -6.97 -56.67
C GLU A 96 -7.01 -6.13 -56.15
N LEU A 97 -6.66 -5.06 -56.89
CA LEU A 97 -5.54 -4.19 -56.56
C LEU A 97 -5.74 -3.44 -55.24
N ASP A 98 -6.96 -3.00 -54.93
CA ASP A 98 -7.29 -2.37 -53.65
C ASP A 98 -7.17 -3.34 -52.47
N THR A 99 -7.58 -4.59 -52.69
CA THR A 99 -7.41 -5.66 -51.71
C THR A 99 -5.90 -5.96 -51.50
N LEU A 100 -5.10 -5.95 -52.57
CA LEU A 100 -3.64 -6.13 -52.48
C LEU A 100 -2.98 -4.98 -51.74
N ARG A 101 -3.38 -3.75 -52.02
CA ARG A 101 -2.88 -2.56 -51.31
C ARG A 101 -3.25 -2.60 -49.83
N ALA A 102 -4.46 -3.02 -49.47
CA ALA A 102 -4.86 -3.20 -48.07
C ALA A 102 -3.99 -4.26 -47.36
N TRP A 103 -3.71 -5.39 -48.01
CA TRP A 103 -2.84 -6.43 -47.47
C TRP A 103 -1.38 -6.01 -47.36
N ILE A 104 -0.84 -5.26 -48.32
CA ILE A 104 0.50 -4.66 -48.24
C ILE A 104 0.59 -3.73 -47.03
N ASN A 105 -0.42 -2.87 -46.82
CA ASN A 105 -0.49 -1.98 -45.65
C ASN A 105 -0.70 -2.75 -44.32
N ALA A 106 -1.15 -4.01 -44.35
CA ALA A 106 -1.18 -4.88 -43.17
C ALA A 106 0.16 -5.60 -42.94
N MET A 107 0.94 -5.87 -43.99
CA MET A 107 2.31 -6.42 -43.89
C MET A 107 3.31 -5.39 -43.35
N GLU A 108 3.09 -4.11 -43.64
CA GLU A 108 3.80 -2.99 -43.02
C GLU A 108 2.76 -2.14 -42.29
N PRO A 109 2.55 -2.28 -40.97
CA PRO A 109 1.41 -1.71 -40.23
C PRO A 109 1.35 -0.18 -40.37
N ARG A 110 0.70 0.28 -41.44
CA ARG A 110 0.61 1.67 -41.88
C ARG A 110 -0.83 1.95 -42.27
N ILE A 111 -1.28 3.17 -42.01
CA ILE A 111 -2.62 3.61 -42.39
C ILE A 111 -2.52 4.39 -43.69
N ASP A 112 -3.28 3.97 -44.70
CA ASP A 112 -3.40 4.67 -45.98
C ASP A 112 -4.84 5.18 -46.14
N LEU A 113 -5.00 6.49 -46.07
CA LEU A 113 -6.30 7.17 -46.18
C LEU A 113 -6.87 7.15 -47.60
N GLY A 114 -6.09 6.70 -48.59
CA GLY A 114 -6.53 6.55 -49.98
C GLY A 114 -7.29 5.26 -50.28
N LEU A 115 -7.43 4.35 -49.31
CA LEU A 115 -8.19 3.10 -49.47
C LEU A 115 -9.69 3.28 -49.21
N PRO A 116 -10.56 2.47 -49.83
CA PRO A 116 -11.98 2.42 -49.51
C PRO A 116 -12.24 2.19 -48.01
N ILE A 117 -13.28 2.83 -47.48
CA ILE A 117 -13.56 2.85 -46.02
C ILE A 117 -13.72 1.45 -45.40
N ARG A 118 -14.14 0.46 -46.21
CA ARG A 118 -14.26 -0.96 -45.83
C ARG A 118 -12.93 -1.57 -45.34
N PHE A 119 -11.79 -1.06 -45.81
CA PHE A 119 -10.45 -1.52 -45.40
C PHE A 119 -9.81 -0.62 -44.33
N LEU A 120 -10.27 0.62 -44.18
CA LEU A 120 -9.71 1.58 -43.25
C LEU A 120 -9.97 1.19 -41.79
N LEU A 121 -11.20 0.75 -41.46
CA LEU A 121 -11.55 0.29 -40.11
C LEU A 121 -10.70 -0.91 -39.64
N PRO A 122 -10.61 -2.04 -40.36
CA PRO A 122 -9.79 -3.16 -39.92
C PRO A 122 -8.29 -2.84 -39.87
N LEU A 123 -7.79 -1.99 -40.77
CA LEU A 123 -6.39 -1.55 -40.76
C LEU A 123 -6.09 -0.65 -39.56
N SER A 124 -7.00 0.27 -39.21
CA SER A 124 -6.88 1.10 -38.00
C SER A 124 -6.92 0.27 -36.72
N ALA A 125 -7.79 -0.75 -36.67
CA ALA A 125 -7.87 -1.68 -35.54
C ALA A 125 -6.58 -2.51 -35.41
N PHE A 126 -5.99 -2.94 -36.53
CA PHE A 126 -4.71 -3.64 -36.54
C PHE A 126 -3.56 -2.76 -36.05
N VAL A 127 -3.47 -1.50 -36.51
CA VAL A 127 -2.45 -0.55 -36.02
C VAL A 127 -2.67 -0.24 -34.53
N ALA A 128 -3.91 -0.03 -34.09
CA ALA A 128 -4.23 0.16 -32.67
C ALA A 128 -3.83 -1.07 -31.83
N LEU A 129 -4.05 -2.28 -32.34
CA LEU A 129 -3.62 -3.52 -31.68
C LEU A 129 -2.10 -3.54 -31.45
N THR A 130 -1.29 -3.04 -32.40
CA THR A 130 0.18 -2.95 -32.20
C THR A 130 0.57 -2.02 -31.06
N MET A 131 -0.18 -0.93 -30.84
CA MET A 131 0.05 -0.02 -29.72
C MET A 131 -0.38 -0.65 -28.39
N ILE A 132 -1.50 -1.37 -28.39
CA ILE A 132 -2.00 -2.09 -27.21
C ILE A 132 -0.99 -3.16 -26.77
N LEU A 133 -0.40 -3.90 -27.70
CA LEU A 133 0.64 -4.89 -27.39
C LEU A 133 1.84 -4.26 -26.67
N SER A 134 2.29 -3.09 -27.13
CA SER A 134 3.36 -2.35 -26.45
C SER A 134 2.96 -1.92 -25.04
N ALA A 135 1.77 -1.37 -24.88
CA ALA A 135 1.26 -0.96 -23.56
C ALA A 135 1.14 -2.15 -22.59
N LEU A 136 0.70 -3.32 -23.06
CA LEU A 136 0.62 -4.55 -22.27
C LEU A 136 2.00 -5.00 -21.77
N TRP A 137 3.00 -5.00 -22.65
CA TRP A 137 4.38 -5.31 -22.27
C TRP A 137 4.95 -4.30 -21.26
N ALA A 138 4.67 -3.01 -21.45
CA ALA A 138 5.11 -1.98 -20.50
C ALA A 138 4.48 -2.20 -19.12
N ALA A 139 3.18 -2.47 -19.06
CA ALA A 139 2.48 -2.74 -17.81
C ALA A 139 2.96 -4.03 -17.11
N ALA A 140 3.30 -5.08 -17.87
CA ALA A 140 3.82 -6.33 -17.32
C ALA A 140 5.28 -6.23 -16.83
N LEU A 141 6.05 -5.27 -17.34
CA LEU A 141 7.46 -5.04 -16.95
C LEU A 141 7.62 -3.94 -15.89
N THR A 142 6.61 -3.10 -15.68
CA THR A 142 6.69 -1.98 -14.74
C THR A 142 6.81 -2.49 -13.31
N PRO A 143 7.84 -2.09 -12.54
CA PRO A 143 7.93 -2.45 -11.14
C PRO A 143 6.77 -1.86 -10.34
N VAL A 144 6.14 -2.69 -9.51
CA VAL A 144 5.05 -2.29 -8.60
C VAL A 144 5.55 -2.42 -7.17
N GLN A 145 5.33 -1.37 -6.38
CA GLN A 145 5.64 -1.36 -4.96
C GLN A 145 4.58 -2.17 -4.19
N LEU A 146 5.04 -3.16 -3.44
CA LEU A 146 4.26 -4.02 -2.56
C LEU A 146 4.91 -4.04 -1.17
N TRP A 147 4.33 -4.81 -0.26
CA TRP A 147 4.90 -5.07 1.06
C TRP A 147 5.14 -6.55 1.25
N LYS A 148 6.08 -6.88 2.14
CA LYS A 148 6.34 -8.23 2.62
C LYS A 148 6.43 -8.23 4.13
N ASP A 149 5.84 -9.24 4.75
CA ASP A 149 5.97 -9.49 6.18
C ASP A 149 7.25 -10.31 6.45
N VAL A 150 8.06 -9.85 7.39
CA VAL A 150 9.31 -10.48 7.82
C VAL A 150 9.27 -10.66 9.34
N ASP A 151 9.63 -11.83 9.82
CA ASP A 151 9.70 -12.10 11.25
C ASP A 151 10.91 -11.39 11.87
N GLN A 152 10.67 -10.65 12.95
CA GLN A 152 11.68 -9.98 13.75
C GLN A 152 11.33 -10.10 15.25
N THR A 153 12.19 -9.60 16.12
CA THR A 153 11.93 -9.50 17.56
C THR A 153 11.91 -8.05 17.99
N VAL A 154 11.02 -7.71 18.92
CA VAL A 154 10.97 -6.40 19.57
C VAL A 154 11.07 -6.57 21.08
N ALA A 155 11.78 -5.66 21.74
CA ALA A 155 11.84 -5.62 23.19
C ALA A 155 10.61 -4.90 23.75
N ILE A 156 9.90 -5.58 24.65
CA ILE A 156 8.72 -5.05 25.38
C ILE A 156 9.03 -5.01 26.88
N PRO A 157 8.29 -4.25 27.69
CA PRO A 157 8.57 -4.16 29.12
C PRO A 157 8.40 -5.50 29.81
N SER A 158 9.32 -5.78 30.74
CA SER A 158 9.26 -6.96 31.60
C SER A 158 8.63 -6.62 32.93
N TRP A 159 7.68 -7.46 33.34
CA TRP A 159 6.97 -7.38 34.61
C TRP A 159 7.44 -8.45 35.60
N GLY A 160 8.66 -9.00 35.41
CA GLY A 160 9.25 -9.94 36.35
C GLY A 160 9.71 -9.30 37.66
N ASN A 161 9.93 -7.97 37.66
CA ASN A 161 10.41 -7.22 38.81
C ASN A 161 9.62 -5.91 38.99
N PHE A 162 9.16 -5.67 40.22
CA PHE A 162 8.32 -4.52 40.62
C PHE A 162 8.96 -3.65 41.70
N THR A 163 10.26 -3.79 41.99
CA THR A 163 10.92 -3.06 43.09
C THR A 163 10.82 -1.55 42.97
N LEU A 164 10.79 -1.03 41.74
CA LEU A 164 10.67 0.40 41.45
C LEU A 164 9.22 0.86 41.27
N VAL A 165 8.25 -0.07 41.18
CA VAL A 165 6.82 0.25 41.10
C VAL A 165 6.30 0.41 42.53
N LYS A 166 6.37 1.63 43.04
CA LYS A 166 5.90 1.99 44.38
C LYS A 166 5.49 3.46 44.40
N GLU A 167 4.87 3.86 45.49
CA GLU A 167 4.57 5.27 45.74
C GLU A 167 5.88 6.04 46.00
N TYR A 168 5.99 7.19 45.36
CA TYR A 168 7.08 8.13 45.57
C TYR A 168 6.47 9.46 46.01
N PRO A 169 6.93 10.05 47.12
CA PRO A 169 6.46 11.36 47.55
C PRO A 169 6.67 12.43 46.49
N SER A 170 5.81 13.46 46.48
CA SER A 170 5.94 14.60 45.56
C SER A 170 7.05 15.58 45.96
N GLU A 171 7.65 15.39 47.14
CA GLU A 171 8.68 16.26 47.70
C GLU A 171 9.98 16.25 46.87
N ILE A 172 10.58 17.44 46.76
CA ILE A 172 11.84 17.62 46.03
C ILE A 172 12.92 16.67 46.56
N GLY A 173 13.54 15.92 45.64
CA GLY A 173 14.59 14.95 45.96
C GLY A 173 14.10 13.57 46.41
N ARG A 174 12.78 13.35 46.46
CA ARG A 174 12.15 12.04 46.75
C ARG A 174 11.32 11.49 45.59
N GLU A 175 11.37 12.15 44.44
CA GLU A 175 10.61 11.92 43.21
C GLU A 175 10.88 10.59 42.48
N GLY A 176 11.59 9.65 43.10
CA GLY A 176 11.89 8.35 42.54
C GLY A 176 12.88 8.35 41.38
N ALA A 177 13.12 7.17 40.81
CA ALA A 177 14.07 7.00 39.73
C ALA A 177 13.51 7.60 38.43
N THR A 178 14.26 8.54 37.86
CA THR A 178 13.88 9.30 36.66
C THR A 178 15.07 9.40 35.71
N ILE A 179 14.82 9.23 34.40
CA ILE A 179 15.80 9.44 33.34
C ILE A 179 15.21 10.37 32.30
N GLN A 180 16.02 11.33 31.85
CA GLN A 180 15.67 12.21 30.74
C GLN A 180 16.74 12.09 29.64
N ASN A 181 16.31 11.81 28.42
CA ASN A 181 17.18 11.67 27.26
C ASN A 181 16.49 12.17 25.98
N LEU A 182 17.10 11.91 24.81
CA LEU A 182 16.53 12.31 23.51
C LEU A 182 15.19 11.62 23.20
N LYS A 183 14.96 10.43 23.76
CA LYS A 183 13.72 9.65 23.58
C LYS A 183 12.57 10.14 24.47
N GLY A 184 12.84 10.87 25.57
CA GLY A 184 11.80 11.43 26.43
C GLY A 184 12.23 11.60 27.88
N ARG A 185 11.24 11.86 28.75
CA ARG A 185 11.36 11.82 30.22
C ARG A 185 10.61 10.59 30.70
N PHE A 186 11.28 9.74 31.48
CA PHE A 186 10.74 8.49 32.00
C PHE A 186 10.94 8.46 33.51
N SER A 187 9.90 8.12 34.27
CA SER A 187 9.95 8.10 35.73
C SER A 187 9.00 7.06 36.33
N TYR A 188 9.35 6.52 37.49
CA TYR A 188 8.41 5.76 38.31
C TYR A 188 7.50 6.64 39.19
N SER A 189 7.77 7.95 39.30
CA SER A 189 6.82 8.94 39.86
C SER A 189 6.02 9.58 38.72
N VAL A 190 5.14 8.76 38.12
CA VAL A 190 4.40 9.13 36.90
C VAL A 190 3.49 10.33 37.13
N GLY A 191 2.76 10.36 38.25
CA GLY A 191 1.83 11.44 38.59
C GLY A 191 2.53 12.81 38.64
N ASN A 192 3.67 12.90 39.31
CA ASN A 192 4.42 14.15 39.46
C ASN A 192 5.16 14.53 38.15
N GLN A 193 5.87 13.58 37.54
CA GLN A 193 6.82 13.91 36.47
C GLN A 193 6.18 14.07 35.08
N LEU A 194 4.96 13.54 34.88
CA LEU A 194 4.19 13.57 33.62
C LEU A 194 2.81 14.24 33.79
N LEU A 195 2.64 15.00 34.86
CA LEU A 195 1.40 15.64 35.31
C LEU A 195 0.64 16.38 34.20
N GLY A 196 1.31 17.28 33.47
CA GLY A 196 0.68 18.03 32.37
C GLY A 196 0.15 17.15 31.24
N SER A 197 0.84 16.05 30.92
CA SER A 197 0.38 15.08 29.91
C SER A 197 -0.82 14.28 30.41
N LEU A 198 -0.85 13.94 31.71
CA LEU A 198 -1.97 13.23 32.33
C LEU A 198 -3.23 14.10 32.44
N LEU A 199 -3.09 15.38 32.78
CA LEU A 199 -4.20 16.34 32.76
C LEU A 199 -4.72 16.57 31.34
N ALA A 200 -3.83 16.71 30.36
CA ALA A 200 -4.22 16.75 28.96
C ALA A 200 -4.98 15.48 28.56
N SER A 201 -4.58 14.33 29.12
CA SER A 201 -5.27 13.07 28.89
C SER A 201 -6.69 13.06 29.45
N ALA A 202 -6.84 13.51 30.70
CA ALA A 202 -8.14 13.64 31.36
C ALA A 202 -9.09 14.55 30.58
N SER A 203 -8.59 15.69 30.10
CA SER A 203 -9.38 16.69 29.38
C SER A 203 -9.84 16.23 27.99
N SER A 204 -9.00 15.46 27.29
CA SER A 204 -9.26 14.98 25.92
C SER A 204 -9.83 13.57 25.88
N ALA A 205 -10.28 13.04 27.03
CA ALA A 205 -10.72 11.65 27.14
C ALA A 205 -11.96 11.36 26.30
N THR A 206 -12.86 12.34 26.17
CA THR A 206 -14.03 12.29 25.30
C THR A 206 -13.83 13.18 24.09
N THR A 207 -14.25 12.73 22.91
CA THR A 207 -14.22 13.51 21.66
C THR A 207 -15.58 14.14 21.38
N ILE A 208 -15.58 15.35 20.86
CA ILE A 208 -16.80 16.12 20.55
C ILE A 208 -17.66 15.43 19.47
N ASP A 209 -17.03 14.70 18.55
CA ASP A 209 -17.68 14.03 17.42
C ASP A 209 -17.92 12.53 17.66
N GLY A 210 -17.49 11.99 18.81
CA GLY A 210 -17.55 10.57 19.12
C GLY A 210 -16.55 9.71 18.33
N SER A 211 -15.61 10.34 17.61
CA SER A 211 -14.54 9.61 16.93
C SER A 211 -13.58 8.96 17.94
N PRO A 212 -12.82 7.92 17.55
CA PRO A 212 -11.78 7.38 18.41
C PRO A 212 -10.77 8.47 18.80
N ARG A 213 -10.54 8.60 20.11
CA ARG A 213 -9.59 9.55 20.68
C ARG A 213 -8.20 9.39 20.03
N VAL A 214 -7.61 10.49 19.56
CA VAL A 214 -6.23 10.51 19.05
C VAL A 214 -5.37 11.28 20.04
N HIS A 215 -4.34 10.64 20.60
CA HIS A 215 -3.49 11.26 21.62
C HIS A 215 -2.03 10.88 21.44
N GLN A 216 -1.13 11.80 21.81
CA GLN A 216 0.30 11.55 21.70
C GLN A 216 0.77 10.54 22.74
N LYS A 217 1.72 9.69 22.35
CA LYS A 217 2.47 8.88 23.30
C LYS A 217 3.28 9.79 24.23
N MET A 218 3.35 9.46 25.52
CA MET A 218 4.02 10.28 26.54
C MET A 218 5.55 10.21 26.49
N ASP A 219 6.12 10.45 25.31
CA ASP A 219 7.56 10.50 25.07
C ASP A 219 7.88 11.40 23.85
N ARG A 220 9.10 11.30 23.30
CA ARG A 220 9.53 12.06 22.12
C ARG A 220 9.66 11.21 20.85
N SER A 221 9.01 10.05 20.79
CA SER A 221 8.98 9.18 19.60
C SER A 221 8.15 9.77 18.45
N LYS A 222 7.31 10.78 18.73
CA LYS A 222 6.33 11.40 17.81
C LYS A 222 5.18 10.46 17.39
N LEU A 223 5.09 9.28 17.98
CA LEU A 223 4.00 8.35 17.73
C LEU A 223 2.72 8.81 18.45
N THR A 224 1.58 8.59 17.81
CA THR A 224 0.25 8.87 18.38
C THR A 224 -0.58 7.60 18.47
N TYR A 225 -1.35 7.46 19.54
CA TYR A 225 -2.32 6.40 19.70
C TYR A 225 -3.64 6.80 19.04
N ILE A 226 -4.26 5.83 18.35
CA ILE A 226 -5.62 5.95 17.84
C ILE A 226 -6.53 5.03 18.66
N GLY A 227 -7.51 5.63 19.33
CA GLY A 227 -8.37 4.97 20.30
C GLY A 227 -7.72 4.87 21.68
N ARG A 228 -7.99 3.76 22.38
CA ARG A 228 -7.42 3.50 23.72
C ARG A 228 -6.03 2.89 23.60
N SER A 229 -5.09 3.36 24.41
CA SER A 229 -3.74 2.80 24.50
C SER A 229 -3.69 1.54 25.37
N TYR A 230 -4.60 1.39 26.33
CA TYR A 230 -4.58 0.33 27.37
C TYR A 230 -3.28 0.27 28.19
N GLY A 231 -2.41 1.29 28.07
CA GLY A 231 -1.04 1.26 28.60
C GLY A 231 -0.08 0.32 27.87
N ILE A 232 -0.39 -0.03 26.61
CA ILE A 232 0.34 -1.02 25.81
C ILE A 232 0.99 -0.36 24.59
N GLY A 233 2.05 -0.98 24.07
CA GLY A 233 2.81 -0.42 22.94
C GLY A 233 3.76 0.70 23.34
N SER A 234 4.07 0.81 24.65
CA SER A 234 5.02 1.80 25.18
C SER A 234 6.44 1.58 24.66
N SER A 235 6.78 0.39 24.19
CA SER A 235 8.08 0.07 23.58
C SER A 235 8.31 0.68 22.20
N ALA A 236 7.24 1.02 21.48
CA ALA A 236 7.34 1.53 20.12
C ALA A 236 8.08 2.87 20.08
N GLY A 237 9.11 3.00 19.25
CA GLY A 237 9.98 4.18 19.21
C GLY A 237 11.02 4.26 20.34
N LEU A 238 11.05 3.31 21.27
CA LEU A 238 11.98 3.31 22.42
C LEU A 238 13.01 2.18 22.35
N ALA A 239 12.58 0.95 22.05
CA ALA A 239 13.40 -0.26 22.12
C ALA A 239 13.44 -1.03 20.79
N ASP A 240 13.18 -0.34 19.68
CA ASP A 240 13.03 -0.84 18.32
C ASP A 240 14.06 -0.23 17.35
N ASP A 241 15.23 0.19 17.85
CA ASP A 241 16.28 0.87 17.06
C ASP A 241 16.69 0.05 15.81
N ASP A 242 16.73 -1.28 15.91
CA ASP A 242 17.01 -2.17 14.77
C ASP A 242 15.96 -2.06 13.66
N ILE A 243 14.68 -1.88 14.02
CA ILE A 243 13.58 -1.70 13.08
C ILE A 243 13.63 -0.29 12.49
N LEU A 244 13.82 0.73 13.34
CA LEU A 244 13.88 2.12 12.92
C LEU A 244 15.08 2.43 12.00
N SER A 245 16.16 1.65 12.13
CA SER A 245 17.33 1.75 11.24
C SER A 245 17.02 1.28 9.80
N ASN A 246 15.99 0.45 9.62
CA ASN A 246 15.63 -0.10 8.33
C ASN A 246 14.75 0.88 7.54
N LYS A 247 15.34 1.54 6.52
CA LYS A 247 14.62 2.48 5.65
C LYS A 247 13.44 1.89 4.88
N LEU A 248 13.43 0.56 4.70
CA LEU A 248 12.35 -0.13 4.00
C LEU A 248 11.18 -0.46 4.94
N ALA A 249 11.32 -0.28 6.25
CA ALA A 249 10.27 -0.55 7.22
C ALA A 249 9.11 0.44 7.07
N ILE A 250 7.91 -0.08 6.82
CA ILE A 250 6.67 0.69 6.75
C ILE A 250 5.99 0.71 8.12
N GLY A 251 6.09 -0.41 8.84
CA GLY A 251 5.44 -0.60 10.13
C GLY A 251 5.71 -1.98 10.67
N TYR A 252 5.30 -2.26 11.90
CA TYR A 252 5.44 -3.58 12.50
C TYR A 252 4.30 -3.87 13.46
N ALA A 253 4.07 -5.16 13.72
CA ALA A 253 3.04 -5.62 14.63
C ALA A 253 3.62 -6.62 15.63
N PHE A 254 3.17 -6.56 16.88
CA PHE A 254 3.59 -7.50 17.92
C PHE A 254 2.48 -7.71 18.95
N GLN A 255 2.68 -8.70 19.81
CA GLN A 255 1.77 -8.98 20.91
C GLN A 255 2.42 -8.63 22.25
N GLU A 256 1.62 -7.98 23.09
CA GLU A 256 1.99 -7.60 24.43
C GLU A 256 0.83 -7.93 25.39
N VAL A 257 1.16 -8.25 26.64
CA VAL A 257 0.17 -8.56 27.68
C VAL A 257 0.14 -7.40 28.67
N GLY A 258 -1.06 -6.98 29.06
CA GLY A 258 -1.22 -6.02 30.15
C GLY A 258 -2.66 -6.01 30.66
N TYR A 259 -3.16 -4.84 31.05
CA TYR A 259 -4.48 -4.72 31.64
C TYR A 259 -5.43 -3.95 30.75
N LYS A 260 -6.62 -4.50 30.54
CA LYS A 260 -7.77 -3.73 30.12
C LYS A 260 -8.36 -3.09 31.38
N ALA A 261 -8.09 -1.80 31.57
CA ALA A 261 -8.72 -1.02 32.63
C ALA A 261 -10.19 -0.74 32.25
N ASP A 262 -11.11 -1.11 33.12
CA ASP A 262 -12.53 -0.82 32.98
C ASP A 262 -13.00 -0.07 34.22
N THR A 263 -13.34 1.21 34.04
CA THR A 263 -13.76 2.08 35.13
C THR A 263 -15.27 2.22 35.12
N ASN A 264 -15.88 2.02 36.28
CA ASN A 264 -17.31 2.20 36.51
C ASN A 264 -17.50 3.19 37.66
N CYS A 265 -18.27 4.24 37.44
CA CYS A 265 -18.48 5.32 38.40
C CYS A 265 -19.96 5.44 38.80
N ILE A 266 -20.17 5.79 40.06
CA ILE A 266 -21.49 6.05 40.62
C ILE A 266 -21.48 7.35 41.43
N TYR A 267 -22.64 7.99 41.55
CA TYR A 267 -22.86 8.97 42.61
C TYR A 267 -23.24 8.25 43.89
N ASN A 268 -22.38 8.33 44.89
CA ASN A 268 -22.64 7.75 46.21
C ASN A 268 -22.86 8.85 47.25
N THR A 269 -24.12 9.26 47.41
CA THR A 269 -24.50 10.28 48.39
C THR A 269 -24.26 9.87 49.84
N SER A 270 -24.12 8.57 50.14
CA SER A 270 -23.76 8.09 51.47
C SER A 270 -22.24 8.01 51.70
N SER A 271 -21.42 8.49 50.77
CA SER A 271 -19.97 8.56 50.94
C SER A 271 -19.61 9.56 52.06
N GLU A 272 -18.84 9.11 53.03
CA GLU A 272 -18.34 9.94 54.14
C GLU A 272 -17.03 10.68 53.80
N PHE A 273 -16.43 10.41 52.63
CA PHE A 273 -15.27 11.17 52.15
C PHE A 273 -15.69 12.61 51.81
N SER A 274 -15.09 13.59 52.49
CA SER A 274 -15.48 15.01 52.38
C SER A 274 -14.33 15.97 52.68
N LEU A 275 -14.49 17.22 52.23
CA LEU A 275 -13.59 18.32 52.54
C LEU A 275 -13.95 18.95 53.89
N SER A 276 -12.93 19.31 54.67
CA SER A 276 -13.07 19.94 55.98
C SER A 276 -11.97 20.99 56.19
N PRO A 277 -12.25 22.08 56.93
CA PRO A 277 -11.23 23.07 57.28
C PRO A 277 -10.22 22.49 58.27
N THR A 278 -8.95 22.87 58.14
CA THR A 278 -7.91 22.53 59.13
C THR A 278 -7.63 23.70 60.08
N VAL A 279 -6.70 23.49 61.03
CA VAL A 279 -6.22 24.55 61.93
C VAL A 279 -5.30 25.57 61.26
N VAL A 280 -4.80 25.26 60.06
CA VAL A 280 -3.90 26.14 59.29
C VAL A 280 -4.72 26.88 58.24
N ASP A 281 -4.62 28.21 58.24
CA ASP A 281 -5.27 29.04 57.22
C ASP A 281 -4.83 28.60 55.82
N LEU A 282 -5.79 28.57 54.89
CA LEU A 282 -5.62 28.15 53.49
C LEU A 282 -5.31 26.65 53.28
N VAL A 283 -5.37 25.83 54.33
CA VAL A 283 -5.19 24.38 54.24
C VAL A 283 -6.50 23.67 54.62
N TYR A 284 -6.94 22.76 53.76
CA TYR A 284 -8.18 22.01 53.90
C TYR A 284 -7.88 20.50 53.82
N ALA A 285 -8.47 19.73 54.71
CA ALA A 285 -8.30 18.28 54.73
C ALA A 285 -9.43 17.61 53.95
N ALA A 286 -9.06 16.76 52.99
CA ALA A 286 -9.94 15.76 52.42
C ALA A 286 -9.79 14.48 53.23
N SER A 287 -10.87 14.05 53.90
CA SER A 287 -10.81 12.84 54.70
C SER A 287 -12.11 12.06 54.76
N GLY A 288 -11.99 10.77 55.03
CA GLY A 288 -13.12 9.88 55.28
C GLY A 288 -12.83 8.42 54.91
N PRO A 289 -13.70 7.49 55.33
CA PRO A 289 -13.56 6.09 54.98
C PRO A 289 -13.91 5.86 53.51
N LEU A 290 -13.14 4.99 52.85
CA LEU A 290 -13.45 4.45 51.53
C LEU A 290 -13.71 2.93 51.64
N PRO A 291 -14.50 2.34 50.73
CA PRO A 291 -14.67 0.90 50.68
C PRO A 291 -13.32 0.19 50.49
N ASP A 292 -13.19 -0.98 51.11
CA ASP A 292 -12.00 -1.82 51.06
C ASP A 292 -10.70 -1.15 51.57
N SER A 293 -10.78 -0.08 52.37
CA SER A 293 -9.63 0.44 53.13
C SER A 293 -9.29 -0.48 54.31
N ASP A 294 -8.02 -0.90 54.42
CA ASP A 294 -7.57 -1.85 55.44
C ASP A 294 -7.22 -1.20 56.79
N ASN A 295 -6.89 0.10 56.80
CA ASN A 295 -6.46 0.78 58.02
C ASN A 295 -6.81 2.27 58.00
N GLY A 296 -7.90 2.64 58.67
CA GLY A 296 -8.26 4.04 58.89
C GLY A 296 -8.84 4.75 57.67
N PRO A 297 -9.32 5.99 57.86
CA PRO A 297 -9.81 6.83 56.78
C PRO A 297 -8.66 7.31 55.89
N GLU A 298 -8.97 7.57 54.63
CA GLU A 298 -8.06 8.31 53.76
C GLU A 298 -7.95 9.75 54.27
N TYR A 299 -6.75 10.34 54.15
CA TYR A 299 -6.47 11.70 54.58
C TYR A 299 -5.45 12.36 53.67
N SER A 300 -5.73 13.58 53.19
CA SER A 300 -4.80 14.39 52.42
C SER A 300 -5.09 15.88 52.59
N ASP A 301 -4.03 16.69 52.65
CA ASP A 301 -4.10 18.14 52.88
C ASP A 301 -3.97 18.92 51.58
N TYR A 302 -4.93 19.79 51.29
CA TYR A 302 -5.01 20.59 50.07
C TYR A 302 -4.87 22.07 50.38
N ILE A 303 -4.13 22.80 49.55
CA ILE A 303 -3.98 24.26 49.67
C ILE A 303 -5.04 24.95 48.81
N GLY A 304 -5.77 25.90 49.39
CA GLY A 304 -6.79 26.67 48.68
C GLY A 304 -7.11 28.00 49.37
N HIS A 305 -7.56 29.00 48.61
CA HIS A 305 -8.09 30.23 49.19
C HIS A 305 -9.40 29.99 49.93
N ASP A 306 -10.22 29.08 49.39
CA ASP A 306 -11.42 28.56 50.01
C ASP A 306 -11.63 27.11 49.59
N MET A 307 -12.46 26.40 50.35
CA MET A 307 -12.83 25.01 50.08
C MET A 307 -13.61 24.86 48.76
N ASP A 308 -14.24 25.94 48.27
CA ASP A 308 -15.12 25.92 47.10
C ASP A 308 -14.40 25.60 45.78
N ARG A 309 -13.08 25.77 45.74
CA ARG A 309 -12.24 25.61 44.54
C ARG A 309 -11.44 24.32 44.51
N ILE A 310 -11.54 23.49 45.55
CA ILE A 310 -10.77 22.26 45.71
C ILE A 310 -11.52 21.09 45.09
N VAL A 311 -10.79 20.22 44.41
CA VAL A 311 -11.25 18.88 44.02
C VAL A 311 -10.22 17.91 44.54
N SER A 312 -10.63 17.06 45.48
CA SER A 312 -9.79 15.99 46.01
C SER A 312 -10.23 14.64 45.46
N ILE A 313 -9.26 13.75 45.28
CA ILE A 313 -9.50 12.35 44.93
C ILE A 313 -8.87 11.52 46.03
N GLY A 314 -9.69 10.85 46.84
CA GLY A 314 -9.25 9.86 47.80
C GLY A 314 -9.12 8.50 47.16
N VAL A 315 -8.15 7.71 47.61
CA VAL A 315 -7.99 6.31 47.23
C VAL A 315 -8.18 5.46 48.48
N SER A 316 -8.74 4.27 48.34
CA SER A 316 -8.80 3.30 49.43
C SER A 316 -7.42 3.12 50.09
N HIS A 317 -7.34 3.34 51.40
CA HIS A 317 -6.09 3.42 52.16
C HIS A 317 -5.62 2.04 52.64
N PHE A 318 -4.31 1.78 52.62
CA PHE A 318 -3.72 0.48 52.96
C PHE A 318 -2.66 0.57 54.04
N ALA A 319 -2.81 -0.27 55.07
CA ALA A 319 -2.00 -0.25 56.29
C ALA A 319 -0.50 -0.47 56.08
N ASN A 320 -0.15 -1.25 55.05
CA ASN A 320 1.20 -1.71 54.83
C ASN A 320 1.61 -1.39 53.39
N GLU A 321 2.27 -0.25 53.21
CA GLU A 321 2.89 0.18 51.94
C GLU A 321 3.87 -0.88 51.38
N SER A 322 4.41 -1.73 52.26
CA SER A 322 5.32 -2.83 51.93
C SER A 322 4.65 -4.18 51.75
N ALA A 323 3.30 -4.26 51.74
CA ALA A 323 2.60 -5.52 51.53
C ALA A 323 2.96 -6.18 50.19
N ASP A 324 3.06 -7.51 50.22
CA ASP A 324 3.34 -8.34 49.04
C ASP A 324 2.07 -8.59 48.19
N GLU A 325 0.88 -8.43 48.77
CA GLU A 325 -0.39 -8.52 48.05
C GLU A 325 -1.32 -7.37 48.47
N TYR A 326 -1.72 -6.55 47.52
CA TYR A 326 -2.75 -5.51 47.73
C TYR A 326 -4.16 -6.12 47.61
N PRO A 327 -5.20 -5.49 48.16
CA PRO A 327 -6.56 -6.01 48.01
C PRO A 327 -7.05 -5.96 46.57
N LEU A 328 -8.08 -6.77 46.32
CA LEU A 328 -8.56 -7.06 44.98
C LEU A 328 -9.19 -5.83 44.30
N ARG A 329 -9.91 -5.02 45.08
CA ARG A 329 -10.62 -3.84 44.61
C ARG A 329 -10.06 -2.60 45.26
N LYS A 330 -10.07 -1.50 44.50
CA LYS A 330 -9.65 -0.19 44.95
C LYS A 330 -10.62 0.83 44.39
N TYR A 331 -11.07 1.72 45.25
CA TYR A 331 -12.03 2.75 44.90
C TYR A 331 -11.33 4.11 44.91
N LEU A 332 -11.75 4.94 43.96
CA LEU A 332 -11.50 6.37 43.95
C LEU A 332 -12.76 7.05 44.48
N ALA A 333 -12.63 8.03 45.37
CA ALA A 333 -13.74 8.86 45.81
C ALA A 333 -13.40 10.34 45.60
N PHE A 334 -14.36 11.10 45.09
CA PHE A 334 -14.22 12.53 44.88
C PHE A 334 -14.88 13.29 46.01
N ALA A 335 -14.19 14.30 46.54
CA ALA A 335 -14.81 15.33 47.36
C ALA A 335 -14.46 16.69 46.75
N ALA A 336 -15.49 17.50 46.49
CA ALA A 336 -15.31 18.73 45.72
C ALA A 336 -16.04 19.92 46.35
N GLY A 337 -15.44 21.09 46.23
CA GLY A 337 -16.02 22.36 46.63
C GLY A 337 -17.21 22.77 45.76
N SER A 338 -17.93 23.83 46.16
CA SER A 338 -19.16 24.24 45.48
C SER A 338 -18.98 24.62 44.00
N ASN A 339 -17.81 25.11 43.58
CA ASN A 339 -17.54 25.41 42.17
C ASN A 339 -17.42 24.15 41.29
N TYR A 340 -17.08 23.02 41.91
CA TYR A 340 -16.93 21.72 41.26
C TYR A 340 -17.92 20.69 41.80
N LYS A 341 -19.08 21.15 42.31
CA LYS A 341 -20.10 20.33 42.95
C LYS A 341 -20.54 19.13 42.11
N PHE A 342 -20.45 19.21 40.80
CA PHE A 342 -20.75 18.10 39.89
C PHE A 342 -19.81 16.91 40.08
N LEU A 343 -18.60 17.07 40.62
CA LEU A 343 -17.69 15.97 40.94
C LEU A 343 -17.88 15.44 42.37
N ASP A 344 -18.58 16.18 43.23
CA ASP A 344 -18.71 15.80 44.64
C ASP A 344 -19.48 14.48 44.77
N LYS A 345 -18.99 13.60 45.66
CA LYS A 345 -19.58 12.28 45.95
C LYS A 345 -19.57 11.29 44.78
N ILE A 346 -18.77 11.52 43.74
CA ILE A 346 -18.51 10.48 42.75
C ILE A 346 -17.58 9.43 43.35
N GLN A 347 -17.88 8.15 43.15
CA GLN A 347 -17.01 7.04 43.47
C GLN A 347 -16.81 6.15 42.25
N CYS A 348 -15.57 5.75 41.99
CA CYS A 348 -15.22 4.96 40.82
C CYS A 348 -14.45 3.71 41.23
N GLU A 349 -14.84 2.57 40.68
CA GLU A 349 -14.12 1.31 40.74
C GLU A 349 -13.40 1.11 39.40
N THR A 350 -12.13 0.72 39.43
CA THR A 350 -11.39 0.35 38.21
C THR A 350 -10.98 -1.12 38.29
N ASP A 351 -11.53 -1.93 37.41
CA ASP A 351 -11.14 -3.33 37.25
C ASP A 351 -9.99 -3.45 36.23
N PHE A 352 -8.99 -4.24 36.56
CA PHE A 352 -7.80 -4.46 35.74
C PHE A 352 -7.79 -5.91 35.25
N VAL A 353 -8.41 -6.13 34.09
CA VAL A 353 -8.56 -7.46 33.50
C VAL A 353 -7.31 -7.81 32.68
N PRO A 354 -6.55 -8.87 33.05
CA PRO A 354 -5.40 -9.33 32.26
C PRO A 354 -5.82 -9.68 30.84
N THR A 355 -5.23 -9.01 29.86
CA THR A 355 -5.62 -9.14 28.45
C THR A 355 -4.38 -9.14 27.57
N ARG A 356 -4.40 -9.95 26.51
CA ARG A 356 -3.40 -9.91 25.44
C ARG A 356 -3.85 -8.91 24.39
N PHE A 357 -2.92 -8.11 23.90
CA PHE A 357 -3.19 -7.08 22.91
C PHE A 357 -2.34 -7.29 21.66
N ASN A 358 -2.95 -7.02 20.51
CA ASN A 358 -2.26 -6.85 19.24
C ASN A 358 -1.91 -5.37 19.08
N VAL A 359 -0.62 -5.08 19.05
CA VAL A 359 -0.09 -3.74 18.79
C VAL A 359 0.32 -3.66 17.33
N THR A 360 -0.12 -2.61 16.66
CA THR A 360 0.29 -2.31 15.28
C THR A 360 0.85 -0.91 15.25
N VAL A 361 2.06 -0.77 14.72
CA VAL A 361 2.80 0.48 14.62
C VAL A 361 2.98 0.79 13.14
N ASP A 362 2.45 1.93 12.72
CA ASP A 362 2.64 2.49 11.39
C ASP A 362 3.71 3.59 11.49
N LEU A 363 4.87 3.34 10.89
CA LEU A 363 6.00 4.27 10.93
C LEU A 363 5.82 5.44 9.96
N GLN A 364 5.06 5.25 8.87
CA GLN A 364 4.78 6.31 7.91
C GLN A 364 3.68 7.24 8.45
N GLY A 365 2.61 6.65 8.98
CA GLY A 365 1.51 7.39 9.62
C GLY A 365 1.86 7.94 10.99
N GLN A 366 2.95 7.47 11.62
CA GLN A 366 3.33 7.77 13.02
C GLN A 366 2.24 7.40 14.02
N ASN A 367 1.57 6.27 13.79
CA ASN A 367 0.39 5.87 14.55
C ASN A 367 0.57 4.50 15.19
N ILE A 368 -0.01 4.33 16.38
CA ILE A 368 -0.09 3.08 17.12
C ILE A 368 -1.57 2.75 17.29
N THR A 369 -1.96 1.53 16.90
CA THR A 369 -3.29 1.01 17.22
C THR A 369 -3.17 -0.25 18.05
N VAL A 370 -3.91 -0.28 19.15
CA VAL A 370 -3.91 -1.37 20.13
C VAL A 370 -5.29 -2.01 20.12
N LYS A 371 -5.33 -3.34 19.94
CA LYS A 371 -6.59 -4.10 19.94
C LYS A 371 -6.50 -5.26 20.91
N ALA A 372 -7.46 -5.33 21.82
CA ALA A 372 -7.60 -6.47 22.73
C ALA A 372 -7.93 -7.74 21.94
N THR A 373 -7.28 -8.84 22.31
CA THR A 373 -7.53 -10.18 21.77
C THR A 373 -8.51 -10.91 22.68
N ASN A 374 -9.39 -11.75 22.13
CA ASN A 374 -10.38 -12.53 22.91
C ASN A 374 -9.78 -13.75 23.64
N ASP A 375 -8.52 -13.66 24.08
CA ASP A 375 -7.84 -14.72 24.81
C ASP A 375 -8.20 -14.66 26.29
N THR A 376 -8.89 -15.68 26.79
CA THR A 376 -9.33 -15.78 28.20
C THR A 376 -8.30 -16.46 29.11
N THR A 377 -7.19 -16.96 28.55
CA THR A 377 -6.17 -17.75 29.29
C THR A 377 -4.94 -16.94 29.69
N VAL A 378 -5.07 -15.61 29.71
CA VAL A 378 -3.97 -14.69 29.96
C VAL A 378 -3.64 -14.65 31.46
N LYS A 379 -2.39 -14.99 31.79
CA LYS A 379 -1.88 -14.87 33.17
C LYS A 379 -1.74 -13.40 33.57
N ASP A 380 -2.14 -13.08 34.80
CA ASP A 380 -1.95 -11.75 35.38
C ASP A 380 -0.45 -11.38 35.43
N ILE A 381 -0.09 -10.23 34.85
CA ILE A 381 1.30 -9.72 34.80
C ILE A 381 1.81 -9.32 36.18
N ASN A 382 0.93 -8.90 37.10
CA ASN A 382 1.27 -8.48 38.44
C ASN A 382 0.30 -9.09 39.47
N PRO A 383 0.49 -10.38 39.83
CA PRO A 383 -0.34 -11.06 40.83
C PRO A 383 -0.33 -10.40 42.21
N SER A 384 0.74 -9.67 42.56
CA SER A 384 0.82 -8.90 43.81
C SER A 384 -0.07 -7.65 43.84
N ARG A 385 -0.65 -7.27 42.69
CA ARG A 385 -1.53 -6.10 42.50
C ARG A 385 -0.88 -4.74 42.87
N ARG A 386 0.43 -4.72 43.08
CA ARG A 386 1.22 -3.51 43.36
C ARG A 386 1.10 -2.48 42.24
N LEU A 387 1.21 -2.89 40.97
CA LEU A 387 1.08 -1.97 39.83
C LEU A 387 -0.30 -1.29 39.81
N LYS A 388 -1.37 -2.09 39.95
CA LYS A 388 -2.76 -1.60 40.01
C LYS A 388 -2.92 -0.58 41.15
N GLY A 389 -2.34 -0.90 42.31
CA GLY A 389 -2.35 -0.05 43.48
C GLY A 389 -1.61 1.27 43.30
N THR A 390 -0.40 1.22 42.76
CA THR A 390 0.43 2.41 42.55
C THR A 390 -0.19 3.33 41.50
N VAL A 391 -0.77 2.79 40.42
CA VAL A 391 -1.47 3.57 39.39
C VAL A 391 -2.65 4.32 39.99
N LEU A 392 -3.52 3.65 40.74
CA LEU A 392 -4.68 4.32 41.35
C LEU A 392 -4.26 5.37 42.39
N ARG A 393 -3.19 5.10 43.15
CA ARG A 393 -2.65 6.07 44.11
C ARG A 393 -2.19 7.38 43.46
N GLN A 394 -1.75 7.35 42.20
CA GLN A 394 -1.35 8.56 41.49
C GLN A 394 -2.50 9.57 41.35
N PHE A 395 -3.77 9.17 41.38
CA PHE A 395 -4.88 10.12 41.27
C PHE A 395 -4.97 11.06 42.47
N GLU A 396 -4.69 10.57 43.68
CA GLU A 396 -4.65 11.40 44.88
C GLU A 396 -3.47 12.38 44.81
N LEU A 397 -2.27 11.89 44.48
CA LEU A 397 -1.09 12.73 44.30
C LEU A 397 -1.31 13.81 43.24
N ILE A 398 -1.88 13.45 42.09
CA ILE A 398 -2.21 14.40 41.03
C ILE A 398 -3.21 15.43 41.55
N ALA A 399 -4.29 15.02 42.21
CA ALA A 399 -5.27 15.96 42.76
C ALA A 399 -4.66 16.92 43.79
N ASN A 400 -3.77 16.41 44.63
CA ASN A 400 -3.06 17.19 45.65
C ASN A 400 -2.12 18.22 45.01
N ASP A 401 -1.23 17.78 44.11
CA ASP A 401 -0.20 18.61 43.48
C ASP A 401 -0.79 19.66 42.51
N GLU A 402 -1.96 19.38 41.92
CA GLU A 402 -2.62 20.23 40.91
C GLU A 402 -3.77 21.09 41.45
N THR A 403 -3.85 21.20 42.77
CA THR A 403 -4.69 22.20 43.42
C THR A 403 -3.87 23.47 43.65
N ASN A 404 -4.25 24.54 42.95
CA ASN A 404 -3.70 25.88 43.17
C ASN A 404 -4.63 26.68 44.10
N LEU A 405 -4.12 27.79 44.64
CA LEU A 405 -4.84 28.65 45.59
C LEU A 405 -6.23 29.09 45.10
N TYR A 406 -6.43 29.23 43.78
CA TYR A 406 -7.69 29.72 43.20
C TYR A 406 -8.42 28.72 42.29
N ILE A 407 -7.82 27.59 41.95
CA ILE A 407 -8.40 26.67 40.97
C ILE A 407 -7.82 25.26 41.12
N SER A 408 -8.67 24.24 40.99
CA SER A 408 -8.24 22.87 40.76
C SER A 408 -8.09 22.63 39.26
N THR A 409 -6.86 22.42 38.77
CA THR A 409 -6.65 22.11 37.34
C THR A 409 -7.22 20.72 37.01
N VAL A 410 -7.20 19.78 37.97
CA VAL A 410 -7.94 18.51 37.87
C VAL A 410 -9.42 18.77 37.63
N GLY A 411 -10.06 19.59 38.47
CA GLY A 411 -11.46 19.98 38.30
C GLY A 411 -11.75 20.55 36.90
N THR A 412 -10.87 21.41 36.39
CA THR A 412 -11.01 21.96 35.03
C THR A 412 -10.83 20.92 33.92
N ALA A 413 -9.90 19.98 34.08
CA ALA A 413 -9.63 18.93 33.09
C ALA A 413 -10.83 17.98 32.98
N PHE A 414 -11.39 17.53 34.10
CA PHE A 414 -12.61 16.72 34.10
C PHE A 414 -13.81 17.49 33.50
N ASN A 415 -13.95 18.78 33.83
CA ASN A 415 -15.01 19.62 33.26
C ASN A 415 -14.91 19.76 31.73
N ALA A 416 -13.70 19.80 31.17
CA ALA A 416 -13.50 19.83 29.72
C ALA A 416 -14.06 18.55 29.06
N SER A 417 -13.69 17.37 29.56
CA SER A 417 -14.22 16.09 29.06
C SER A 417 -15.75 15.99 29.20
N ILE A 418 -16.32 16.48 30.31
CA ILE A 418 -17.77 16.55 30.51
C ILE A 418 -18.43 17.45 29.46
N THR A 419 -17.83 18.60 29.15
CA THR A 419 -18.34 19.54 28.16
C THR A 419 -18.27 18.97 26.75
N ASP A 420 -17.20 18.25 26.42
CA ASP A 420 -17.05 17.57 25.14
C ASP A 420 -18.07 16.44 24.98
N PHE A 421 -18.28 15.63 26.04
CA PHE A 421 -19.34 14.60 26.04
C PHE A 421 -20.73 15.21 25.87
N ARG A 422 -21.01 16.32 26.57
CA ARG A 422 -22.29 17.03 26.46
C ARG A 422 -22.53 17.47 25.02
N THR A 423 -21.51 18.06 24.39
CA THR A 423 -21.57 18.50 22.99
C THR A 423 -21.79 17.32 22.03
N TYR A 424 -21.09 16.20 22.25
CA TYR A 424 -21.30 14.97 21.49
C TYR A 424 -22.75 14.44 21.62
N ALA A 425 -23.26 14.34 22.84
CA ALA A 425 -24.61 13.86 23.11
C ALA A 425 -25.69 14.74 22.45
N ASP A 426 -25.49 16.06 22.44
CA ASP A 426 -26.37 17.02 21.78
C ASP A 426 -26.32 16.88 20.24
N SER A 427 -25.12 16.72 19.67
CA SER A 427 -24.91 16.61 18.22
C SER A 427 -25.58 15.39 17.58
N GLN A 428 -25.72 14.30 18.34
CA GLN A 428 -26.31 13.05 17.86
C GLN A 428 -27.84 13.08 17.81
N GLY A 429 -28.51 14.18 18.22
CA GLY A 429 -29.97 14.24 18.29
C GLY A 429 -30.57 13.30 19.35
N HIS A 430 -29.74 12.76 20.24
CA HIS A 430 -30.08 11.82 21.30
C HIS A 430 -30.18 12.51 22.67
N SER A 431 -30.32 13.84 22.73
CA SER A 431 -30.39 14.60 23.99
C SER A 431 -31.47 14.09 24.94
N HIS A 432 -32.52 13.43 24.41
CA HIS A 432 -33.60 12.86 25.22
C HIS A 432 -33.24 11.57 25.98
N ASN A 433 -32.13 10.89 25.64
CA ASN A 433 -31.70 9.63 26.27
C ASN A 433 -30.65 9.82 27.38
N TRP A 434 -29.96 10.97 27.38
CA TRP A 434 -28.86 11.25 28.30
C TRP A 434 -29.29 12.26 29.36
N THR A 435 -29.29 11.86 30.63
CA THR A 435 -29.46 12.79 31.75
C THR A 435 -28.13 13.42 32.10
N GLU A 436 -28.14 14.63 32.66
CA GLU A 436 -26.92 15.36 33.06
C GLU A 436 -26.02 14.51 33.97
N THR A 437 -26.60 13.80 34.93
CA THR A 437 -25.89 12.87 35.82
C THR A 437 -25.17 11.76 35.06
N LYS A 438 -25.81 11.19 34.01
CA LYS A 438 -25.19 10.14 33.19
C LYS A 438 -24.08 10.68 32.30
N ILE A 439 -24.22 11.92 31.80
CA ILE A 439 -23.17 12.60 31.04
C ILE A 439 -21.94 12.80 31.92
N ILE A 440 -22.13 13.31 33.15
CA ILE A 440 -21.03 13.55 34.07
C ILE A 440 -20.32 12.24 34.42
N LEU A 441 -21.07 11.19 34.81
CA LEU A 441 -20.47 9.89 35.16
C LEU A 441 -19.71 9.29 33.97
N ALA A 442 -20.29 9.25 32.77
CA ALA A 442 -19.63 8.69 31.59
C ALA A 442 -18.35 9.45 31.21
N ALA A 443 -18.37 10.78 31.31
CA ALA A 443 -17.19 11.60 31.04
C ALA A 443 -16.09 11.40 32.11
N VAL A 444 -16.46 11.27 33.38
CA VAL A 444 -15.53 10.97 34.49
C VAL A 444 -14.94 9.57 34.34
N GLU A 445 -15.75 8.57 33.98
CA GLU A 445 -15.29 7.21 33.65
C GLU A 445 -14.26 7.24 32.52
N ASN A 446 -14.56 7.95 31.43
CA ASN A 446 -13.64 8.12 30.30
C ASN A 446 -12.32 8.78 30.75
N SER A 447 -12.39 9.85 31.53
CA SER A 447 -11.21 10.59 32.01
C SER A 447 -10.32 9.73 32.93
N ILE A 448 -10.91 9.01 33.89
CA ILE A 448 -10.14 8.10 34.77
C ILE A 448 -9.55 6.95 33.94
N THR A 449 -10.32 6.37 33.02
CA THR A 449 -9.85 5.29 32.15
C THR A 449 -8.67 5.76 31.28
N ALA A 450 -8.80 6.93 30.65
CA ALA A 450 -7.77 7.52 29.80
C ALA A 450 -6.48 7.80 30.57
N MET A 451 -6.57 8.40 31.76
CA MET A 451 -5.42 8.63 32.63
C MET A 451 -4.80 7.32 33.11
N THR A 452 -5.61 6.32 33.46
CA THR A 452 -5.14 4.99 33.90
C THR A 452 -4.37 4.29 32.79
N ASP A 453 -4.91 4.27 31.57
CA ASP A 453 -4.25 3.70 30.40
C ASP A 453 -2.89 4.40 30.16
N ASP A 454 -2.84 5.72 30.24
CA ASP A 454 -1.60 6.47 30.03
C ASP A 454 -0.58 6.29 31.16
N MET A 455 -1.03 6.18 32.42
CA MET A 455 -0.16 5.86 33.55
C MET A 455 0.44 4.47 33.43
N LEU A 456 -0.35 3.47 33.04
CA LEU A 456 0.14 2.12 32.75
C LEU A 456 1.20 2.16 31.64
N GLY A 457 0.95 2.94 30.57
CA GLY A 457 1.89 3.14 29.48
C GLY A 457 3.19 3.83 29.92
N ALA A 458 3.09 4.81 30.82
CA ALA A 458 4.25 5.50 31.40
C ALA A 458 5.07 4.58 32.31
N TYR A 459 4.43 3.78 33.18
CA TYR A 459 5.14 2.77 33.97
C TYR A 459 5.83 1.74 33.08
N ALA A 460 5.15 1.30 32.01
CA ALA A 460 5.70 0.37 31.02
C ALA A 460 6.93 0.98 30.30
N ALA A 461 6.88 2.25 29.91
CA ALA A 461 8.03 2.97 29.35
C ALA A 461 9.17 3.13 30.37
N SER A 462 8.86 3.37 31.64
CA SER A 462 9.85 3.46 32.73
C SER A 462 10.52 2.13 33.03
N GLN A 463 9.80 1.00 32.93
CA GLN A 463 10.41 -0.34 33.01
C GLN A 463 11.49 -0.52 31.94
N LEU A 464 11.24 -0.07 30.71
CA LEU A 464 12.20 -0.13 29.61
C LEU A 464 13.39 0.81 29.82
N MET A 465 13.10 2.09 30.07
CA MET A 465 14.10 3.17 29.96
C MET A 465 14.86 3.43 31.26
N VAL A 466 14.20 3.27 32.42
CA VAL A 466 14.78 3.50 33.75
C VAL A 466 15.22 2.19 34.38
N GLY A 467 14.33 1.19 34.38
CA GLY A 467 14.60 -0.12 34.98
C GLY A 467 15.53 -1.01 34.15
N ASN A 468 15.65 -0.75 32.84
CA ASN A 468 16.28 -1.66 31.88
C ASN A 468 15.71 -3.10 31.96
N LEU A 469 14.40 -3.19 32.24
CA LEU A 469 13.65 -4.43 32.40
C LEU A 469 12.89 -4.71 31.11
N THR A 470 13.51 -5.49 30.23
CA THR A 470 12.96 -5.82 28.90
C THR A 470 12.77 -7.32 28.74
N GLN A 471 11.79 -7.73 27.95
CA GLN A 471 11.61 -9.09 27.47
C GLN A 471 11.39 -9.08 25.95
N SER A 472 11.94 -10.05 25.23
CA SER A 472 11.79 -10.11 23.76
C SER A 472 10.51 -10.83 23.37
N THR A 473 9.75 -10.24 22.43
CA THR A 473 8.58 -10.87 21.81
C THR A 473 8.74 -10.96 20.29
N ARG A 474 8.03 -11.90 19.66
CA ARG A 474 8.00 -12.01 18.20
C ARG A 474 7.18 -10.88 17.62
N ALA A 475 7.73 -10.23 16.60
CA ALA A 475 7.11 -9.15 15.85
C ALA A 475 7.11 -9.49 14.35
N THR A 476 6.12 -8.98 13.64
CA THR A 476 6.03 -9.06 12.19
C THR A 476 6.33 -7.68 11.63
N LEU A 477 7.47 -7.53 10.98
CA LEU A 477 7.91 -6.31 10.31
C LEU A 477 7.33 -6.26 8.88
N ARG A 478 6.65 -5.18 8.54
CA ARG A 478 6.25 -4.85 7.18
C ARG A 478 7.34 -4.07 6.49
N VAL A 479 7.99 -4.69 5.51
CA VAL A 479 9.00 -4.04 4.67
C VAL A 479 8.45 -3.77 3.28
N THR A 480 8.91 -2.67 2.68
CA THR A 480 8.67 -2.35 1.29
C THR A 480 9.40 -3.34 0.40
N ALA A 481 8.70 -3.88 -0.58
CA ALA A 481 9.24 -4.78 -1.60
C ALA A 481 8.73 -4.36 -2.98
N MET A 482 9.34 -4.89 -4.03
CA MET A 482 8.91 -4.67 -5.41
C MET A 482 8.63 -5.99 -6.11
N ALA A 483 7.54 -6.04 -6.88
CA ALA A 483 7.28 -7.06 -7.87
C ALA A 483 7.44 -6.47 -9.27
N VAL A 484 7.76 -7.30 -10.26
CA VAL A 484 7.79 -6.88 -11.67
C VAL A 484 6.42 -7.17 -12.29
N GLY A 485 5.67 -6.12 -12.63
CA GLY A 485 4.34 -6.19 -13.22
C GLY A 485 3.22 -6.58 -12.25
N GLU A 486 1.99 -6.18 -12.57
CA GLU A 486 0.79 -6.73 -11.91
C GLU A 486 0.41 -8.08 -12.54
N MET A 487 -0.09 -9.01 -11.73
CA MET A 487 -0.43 -10.36 -12.17
C MET A 487 -1.34 -10.39 -13.41
N LYS A 488 -2.30 -9.46 -13.49
CA LYS A 488 -3.25 -9.38 -14.61
C LYS A 488 -2.54 -9.13 -15.95
N TYR A 489 -1.53 -8.26 -15.97
CA TYR A 489 -0.79 -7.92 -17.19
C TYR A 489 0.19 -9.01 -17.59
N SER A 490 0.85 -9.66 -16.62
CA SER A 490 1.72 -10.81 -16.88
C SER A 490 0.96 -11.98 -17.52
N ILE A 491 -0.26 -12.26 -17.04
CA ILE A 491 -1.16 -13.25 -17.68
C ILE A 491 -1.55 -12.81 -19.09
N ALA A 492 -1.97 -11.55 -19.28
CA ALA A 492 -2.39 -11.04 -20.58
C ALA A 492 -1.28 -11.15 -21.64
N VAL A 493 -0.05 -10.74 -21.30
CA VAL A 493 1.11 -10.84 -22.19
C VAL A 493 1.42 -12.30 -22.55
N PHE A 494 1.35 -13.21 -21.58
CA PHE A 494 1.55 -14.64 -21.84
C PHE A 494 0.48 -15.22 -22.78
N VAL A 495 -0.80 -14.89 -22.56
CA VAL A 495 -1.90 -15.30 -23.44
C VAL A 495 -1.71 -14.76 -24.85
N VAL A 496 -1.38 -13.47 -25.00
CA VAL A 496 -1.11 -12.88 -26.32
C VAL A 496 0.07 -13.59 -27.00
N ASN A 497 1.15 -13.89 -26.27
CA ASN A 497 2.28 -14.60 -26.83
C ASN A 497 1.90 -16.03 -27.30
N ILE A 498 1.07 -16.74 -26.53
CA ILE A 498 0.51 -18.04 -26.95
C ILE A 498 -0.34 -17.89 -28.22
N VAL A 499 -1.21 -16.90 -28.30
CA VAL A 499 -2.06 -16.66 -29.49
C VAL A 499 -1.20 -16.46 -30.73
N VAL A 500 -0.12 -15.66 -30.63
CA VAL A 500 0.81 -15.46 -31.77
C VAL A 500 1.51 -16.77 -32.16
N ILE A 501 1.94 -17.57 -31.18
CA ILE A 501 2.53 -18.90 -31.45
C ILE A 501 1.50 -19.83 -32.11
N LEU A 502 0.26 -19.85 -31.64
CA LEU A 502 -0.81 -20.66 -32.22
C LEU A 502 -1.10 -20.23 -33.66
N LEU A 503 -1.18 -18.93 -33.95
CA LEU A 503 -1.34 -18.43 -35.31
C LEU A 503 -0.20 -18.90 -36.22
N PHE A 504 1.05 -18.82 -35.74
CA PHE A 504 2.21 -19.34 -36.45
C PHE A 504 2.13 -20.85 -36.71
N LEU A 505 1.76 -21.66 -35.70
CA LEU A 505 1.65 -23.12 -35.83
C LEU A 505 0.50 -23.53 -36.76
N ILE A 506 -0.66 -22.87 -36.65
CA ILE A 506 -1.81 -23.10 -37.54
C ILE A 506 -1.40 -22.84 -38.97
N GLU A 507 -0.68 -21.74 -39.23
CA GLU A 507 -0.24 -21.39 -40.58
C GLU A 507 0.84 -22.34 -41.12
N ILE A 508 1.75 -22.82 -40.28
CA ILE A 508 2.68 -23.91 -40.65
C ILE A 508 1.93 -25.16 -41.07
N ILE A 509 0.98 -25.62 -40.25
CA ILE A 509 0.24 -26.86 -40.49
C ILE A 509 -0.63 -26.72 -41.74
N ARG A 510 -1.39 -25.61 -41.85
CA ARG A 510 -2.24 -25.29 -43.01
C ARG A 510 -1.46 -25.27 -44.31
N THR A 511 -0.20 -24.82 -44.26
CA THR A 511 0.63 -24.68 -45.44
C THR A 511 1.59 -25.85 -45.68
N SER A 512 1.51 -26.92 -44.89
CA SER A 512 2.43 -28.06 -44.94
C SER A 512 3.90 -27.64 -44.82
N GLY A 513 4.18 -26.65 -43.96
CA GLY A 513 5.51 -26.06 -43.76
C GLY A 513 5.94 -25.14 -44.91
N TRP A 514 5.00 -24.41 -45.51
CA TRP A 514 5.22 -23.54 -46.67
C TRP A 514 5.92 -24.20 -47.85
N LYS A 515 5.72 -25.51 -48.04
CA LYS A 515 6.09 -26.18 -49.29
C LYS A 515 5.33 -25.52 -50.43
N ASP A 516 6.05 -25.19 -51.50
CA ASP A 516 5.54 -24.50 -52.70
C ASP A 516 5.19 -23.01 -52.54
N LEU A 517 5.75 -22.32 -51.53
CA LEU A 517 5.63 -20.86 -51.44
C LEU A 517 6.44 -20.20 -52.59
N PRO A 518 5.85 -19.28 -53.38
CA PRO A 518 6.61 -18.55 -54.38
C PRO A 518 7.64 -17.63 -53.70
N ASP A 519 8.86 -17.60 -54.25
CA ASP A 519 9.94 -16.71 -53.79
C ASP A 519 9.56 -15.22 -53.92
N PHE A 520 8.60 -14.91 -54.79
CA PHE A 520 8.03 -13.59 -54.99
C PHE A 520 7.47 -12.99 -53.68
N ASP A 521 7.99 -11.82 -53.30
CA ASP A 521 7.49 -11.01 -52.18
C ASP A 521 6.81 -9.74 -52.72
N VAL A 522 5.49 -9.63 -52.52
CA VAL A 522 4.74 -8.44 -52.94
C VAL A 522 5.22 -7.18 -52.21
N ALA A 523 5.67 -7.33 -50.96
CA ALA A 523 6.17 -6.20 -50.17
C ALA A 523 7.60 -5.79 -50.57
N ASP A 524 8.33 -6.62 -51.31
CA ASP A 524 9.65 -6.26 -51.82
C ASP A 524 9.51 -5.56 -53.17
N VAL A 525 9.84 -4.27 -53.17
CA VAL A 525 9.84 -3.41 -54.36
C VAL A 525 10.69 -4.03 -55.49
N ARG A 526 11.76 -4.78 -55.18
CA ARG A 526 12.60 -5.44 -56.20
C ARG A 526 11.82 -6.52 -56.94
N HIS A 527 11.13 -7.39 -56.20
CA HIS A 527 10.30 -8.43 -56.78
C HIS A 527 9.12 -7.83 -57.55
N LEU A 528 8.50 -6.77 -57.00
CA LEU A 528 7.39 -6.08 -57.65
C LEU A 528 7.80 -5.44 -58.99
N ILE A 529 8.95 -4.77 -59.06
CA ILE A 529 9.46 -4.17 -60.30
C ILE A 529 9.77 -5.25 -61.36
N ILE A 530 10.40 -6.35 -60.96
CA ILE A 530 10.70 -7.46 -61.86
C ILE A 530 9.39 -8.07 -62.40
N ALA A 531 8.42 -8.31 -61.51
CA ALA A 531 7.14 -8.90 -61.88
C ALA A 531 6.27 -7.98 -62.73
N ALA A 532 6.30 -6.67 -62.46
CA ALA A 532 5.65 -5.66 -63.27
C ALA A 532 6.34 -5.49 -64.64
N SER A 533 7.67 -5.64 -64.74
CA SER A 533 8.38 -5.54 -66.02
C SER A 533 8.10 -6.72 -66.95
N GLU A 534 7.92 -7.93 -66.42
CA GLU A 534 7.71 -9.14 -67.23
C GLU A 534 6.22 -9.33 -67.62
N GLY A 535 5.26 -8.78 -66.86
CA GLY A 535 3.81 -8.88 -67.14
C GLY A 535 3.09 -7.55 -67.44
N GLY A 536 3.79 -6.41 -67.38
CA GLY A 536 3.19 -5.07 -67.33
C GLY A 536 2.60 -4.53 -68.64
N MET A 537 2.87 -5.17 -69.79
CA MET A 537 2.33 -4.70 -71.08
C MET A 537 0.81 -4.78 -71.13
N GLU A 538 0.23 -5.83 -70.54
CA GLU A 538 -1.22 -6.04 -70.47
C GLU A 538 -1.88 -5.16 -69.38
N LEU A 539 -1.25 -5.09 -68.20
CA LEU A 539 -1.70 -4.20 -67.12
C LEU A 539 -1.67 -2.71 -67.52
N GLY A 540 -0.61 -2.29 -68.22
CA GLY A 540 -0.46 -0.91 -68.68
C GLY A 540 -1.59 -0.53 -69.65
N ASN A 541 -1.93 -1.40 -70.60
CA ASN A 541 -3.00 -1.13 -71.55
C ASN A 541 -4.38 -0.98 -70.86
N ILE A 542 -4.65 -1.76 -69.80
CA ILE A 542 -5.89 -1.66 -69.02
C ILE A 542 -5.89 -0.38 -68.16
N ALA A 543 -4.78 -0.10 -67.46
CA ALA A 543 -4.65 1.06 -66.58
C ALA A 543 -4.67 2.41 -67.33
N PHE A 544 -4.10 2.48 -68.53
CA PHE A 544 -4.14 3.68 -69.38
C PHE A 544 -5.46 3.81 -70.16
N GLY A 545 -6.27 2.74 -70.27
CA GLY A 545 -7.58 2.73 -70.93
C GLY A 545 -8.76 3.13 -70.02
N GLN A 546 -8.71 2.83 -68.72
CA GLN A 546 -9.75 3.18 -67.75
C GLN A 546 -9.51 4.56 -67.11
N ARG A 547 -10.50 5.47 -67.24
CA ARG A 547 -10.35 6.88 -66.82
C ARG A 547 -10.72 7.16 -65.36
N ARG A 548 -11.35 6.23 -64.64
CA ARG A 548 -11.65 6.36 -63.19
C ARG A 548 -11.65 4.97 -62.53
N ASP A 549 -10.79 4.85 -61.52
CA ASP A 549 -10.59 3.73 -60.60
C ASP A 549 -9.89 2.46 -61.13
N ILE A 550 -8.60 2.34 -60.82
CA ILE A 550 -7.75 1.17 -61.14
C ILE A 550 -7.85 0.11 -60.01
N GLY A 551 -8.51 0.44 -58.89
CA GLY A 551 -8.60 -0.40 -57.69
C GLY A 551 -9.26 -1.76 -57.90
N ASP A 552 -10.21 -1.85 -58.83
CA ASP A 552 -11.02 -3.05 -59.10
C ASP A 552 -10.34 -4.04 -60.08
N VAL A 553 -9.14 -3.73 -60.59
CA VAL A 553 -8.43 -4.62 -61.51
C VAL A 553 -7.92 -5.85 -60.75
N SER A 554 -8.39 -7.04 -61.13
CA SER A 554 -7.92 -8.32 -60.59
C SER A 554 -6.60 -8.74 -61.23
N ILE A 555 -5.60 -9.02 -60.39
CA ILE A 555 -4.26 -9.46 -60.80
C ILE A 555 -3.96 -10.86 -60.27
N ARG A 556 -3.19 -11.64 -61.04
CA ARG A 556 -2.74 -12.99 -60.66
C ARG A 556 -1.23 -13.13 -60.81
N TYR A 557 -0.65 -13.99 -59.96
CA TYR A 557 0.74 -14.40 -60.10
C TYR A 557 0.88 -15.45 -61.20
N ALA A 558 1.84 -15.25 -62.10
CA ALA A 558 2.22 -16.20 -63.14
C ALA A 558 3.74 -16.34 -63.22
N THR A 559 4.22 -17.52 -63.62
CA THR A 559 5.62 -17.75 -63.94
C THR A 559 5.84 -17.58 -65.44
N SER A 560 6.75 -16.69 -65.82
CA SER A 560 7.16 -16.48 -67.21
C SER A 560 7.91 -17.72 -67.73
N ARG A 561 7.96 -17.91 -69.06
CA ARG A 561 8.66 -19.05 -69.71
C ARG A 561 10.16 -19.13 -69.36
N SER A 562 10.74 -18.04 -68.88
CA SER A 562 12.12 -17.92 -68.40
C SER A 562 12.31 -18.29 -66.92
N GLY A 563 11.25 -18.70 -66.21
CA GLY A 563 11.26 -18.97 -64.77
C GLY A 563 11.19 -17.72 -63.89
N ARG A 564 10.98 -16.54 -64.49
CA ARG A 564 10.87 -15.25 -63.78
C ARG A 564 9.43 -14.97 -63.35
N PHE A 565 9.28 -14.19 -62.28
CA PHE A 565 7.98 -13.77 -61.74
C PHE A 565 7.30 -12.79 -62.70
N ALA A 566 5.99 -12.92 -62.92
CA ALA A 566 5.18 -11.98 -63.69
C ALA A 566 3.82 -11.75 -63.00
N ILE A 567 3.38 -10.49 -62.92
CA ILE A 567 2.01 -10.14 -62.52
C ILE A 567 1.21 -9.89 -63.79
N VAL A 568 0.10 -10.62 -63.96
CA VAL A 568 -0.76 -10.52 -65.15
C VAL A 568 -2.18 -10.17 -64.71
N ALA A 569 -2.90 -9.40 -65.53
CA ALA A 569 -4.32 -9.13 -65.28
C ALA A 569 -5.13 -10.42 -65.46
N ASP A 570 -6.05 -10.70 -64.55
CA ASP A 570 -6.98 -11.81 -64.70
C ASP A 570 -8.18 -11.33 -65.50
N THR A 571 -8.08 -11.39 -66.83
CA THR A 571 -9.18 -11.00 -67.72
C THR A 571 -10.26 -12.08 -67.72
N LYS A 572 -11.17 -12.02 -66.75
CA LYS A 572 -12.56 -12.46 -66.92
C LYS A 572 -13.46 -11.23 -67.03
N THR A 573 -13.34 -10.54 -68.14
CA THR A 573 -14.32 -9.55 -68.56
C THR A 573 -14.66 -9.85 -70.02
N GLU A 574 -15.81 -10.52 -70.19
CA GLU A 574 -16.67 -10.30 -71.34
C GLU A 574 -16.88 -8.79 -71.45
N ASP A 575 -16.10 -8.13 -72.29
CA ASP A 575 -16.60 -7.06 -73.14
C ASP A 575 -15.60 -6.85 -74.27
N THR A 576 -16.00 -7.42 -75.41
CA THR A 576 -15.41 -7.20 -76.71
C THR A 576 -15.67 -5.75 -77.10
N ALA A 577 -14.69 -4.88 -76.86
CA ALA A 577 -14.62 -3.57 -77.50
C ALA A 577 -13.28 -3.42 -78.22
N LEU A 578 -13.25 -3.99 -79.43
CA LEU A 578 -12.66 -3.43 -80.64
C LEU A 578 -11.65 -2.28 -80.42
N ILE A 579 -10.35 -2.59 -80.40
CA ILE A 579 -9.32 -1.59 -80.69
C ILE A 579 -8.55 -2.05 -81.92
N GLU A 580 -8.88 -1.35 -83.00
CA GLU A 580 -8.34 -1.40 -84.34
C GLU A 580 -6.82 -1.19 -84.36
N HIS A 581 -6.15 -1.95 -85.23
CA HIS A 581 -4.73 -1.85 -85.50
C HIS A 581 -4.30 -0.42 -85.87
N VAL A 582 -3.53 0.24 -85.00
CA VAL A 582 -2.71 1.39 -85.39
C VAL A 582 -1.23 1.02 -85.25
N ARG A 583 -0.68 0.57 -86.37
CA ARG A 583 0.74 0.37 -86.62
C ARG A 583 1.40 1.76 -86.68
N VAL A 584 2.04 2.21 -85.59
CA VAL A 584 2.88 3.42 -85.61
C VAL A 584 4.33 3.06 -85.33
N LEU A 585 5.11 3.33 -86.37
CA LEU A 585 6.54 3.34 -86.56
C LEU A 585 7.41 3.69 -85.34
N ALA A 586 8.49 2.93 -85.20
CA ALA A 586 9.63 3.20 -84.33
C ALA A 586 10.22 4.61 -84.51
N PRO A 587 10.69 5.26 -83.43
CA PRO A 587 11.65 6.33 -83.54
C PRO A 587 13.08 5.86 -83.18
N ARG A 588 13.98 6.33 -84.03
CA ARG A 588 15.45 6.34 -83.99
C ARG A 588 16.08 6.56 -82.60
N LYS A 589 17.22 5.87 -82.40
CA LYS A 589 18.30 6.24 -81.48
C LYS A 589 18.66 7.74 -81.56
N PRO A 590 18.92 8.40 -80.42
CA PRO A 590 19.87 9.51 -80.36
C PRO A 590 21.21 9.06 -79.80
N SER A 591 22.25 9.61 -80.42
CA SER A 591 23.67 9.46 -80.18
C SER A 591 24.14 10.04 -78.85
N ILE A 592 25.16 9.38 -78.30
CA ILE A 592 26.09 9.85 -77.27
C ILE A 592 26.93 11.00 -77.86
N ILE A 593 27.13 12.08 -77.09
CA ILE A 593 28.41 12.78 -76.81
C ILE A 593 28.15 14.15 -76.15
N GLU A 594 28.93 14.40 -75.09
CA GLU A 594 29.33 15.68 -74.46
C GLU A 594 28.29 16.58 -73.78
N VAL A 595 28.39 16.71 -72.45
CA VAL A 595 28.87 17.96 -71.81
C VAL A 595 29.60 17.57 -70.50
N GLU A 596 30.92 17.68 -70.50
CA GLU A 596 31.76 17.76 -69.30
C GLU A 596 32.47 19.12 -69.35
N ASN A 597 32.55 19.78 -68.19
CA ASN A 597 33.35 20.98 -67.84
C ASN A 597 32.76 22.39 -68.06
N MET A 598 32.14 22.88 -66.98
CA MET A 598 32.55 24.09 -66.25
C MET A 598 32.60 23.64 -64.76
N ILE A 599 33.66 23.68 -63.96
CA ILE A 599 35.06 24.15 -63.97
C ILE A 599 35.89 23.10 -63.22
#